data_AF-A0A7V8IYI1-F1
#
_entry.id   AF-A0A7V8IYI1-F1
#
_cell.length_a   1.000
_cell.length_b   1.000
_cell.length_c   1.000
_cell.angle_alpha   90.00
_cell.angle_beta   90.00
_cell.angle_gamma   90.00
#
_symmetry.space_group_name_H-M   'P 1'
#
loop_
_entity.id
_entity.type
_entity.pdbx_description
1 polymer ?
#
loop_
_entity_poly.entity_id
_entity_poly.type
_entity_poly.pdbx_seq_one_letter_code
_entity_poly.pdbx_strand_id
1 'polypeptide(L)'
;MLKEFVVVSWHGHRDDANLPAVVQEVWSAKFKPGAGNGQQSNVDACVMDAGGKIVRKWDAMAKGPGPRDRGNPGDSATAVRWRENLAEARKALGLGEPEAPRPVKLPGLPEGAASGIRVFTRLDDRGMPAYYAPVVELVPMASEDWALLALPAKPAKLDASAFLPWLSKMFPGGVMERTDQQTKQVYDVTGAKGELVLEPAGANGETKFALLHGKVTLTDSGGGEFSYSGELRVVVEYRGGKVAGLKGIFEGTYPRKGPQGSGGMVFDLTGVFERAVR
;
A
#
# COMPACT_ATOMS: atom_id res chain seq x y z
N MET A 1 31.26 5.98 -4.41
CA MET A 1 29.92 6.50 -4.73
C MET A 1 28.94 5.33 -4.61
N LEU A 2 28.11 5.27 -3.56
CA LEU A 2 27.16 4.17 -3.35
C LEU A 2 26.06 4.26 -4.42
N LYS A 3 25.92 3.21 -5.24
CA LYS A 3 24.85 3.10 -6.24
C LYS A 3 23.49 3.08 -5.54
N GLU A 4 22.50 3.69 -6.17
CA GLU A 4 21.10 3.60 -5.76
C GLU A 4 20.70 2.13 -5.64
N PHE A 5 20.14 1.74 -4.50
CA PHE A 5 19.49 0.45 -4.36
C PHE A 5 18.00 0.66 -4.58
N VAL A 6 17.40 -0.19 -5.41
CA VAL A 6 15.96 -0.17 -5.64
C VAL A 6 15.33 -1.13 -4.64
N VAL A 7 14.48 -0.59 -3.77
CA VAL A 7 13.60 -1.44 -2.96
C VAL A 7 12.38 -1.74 -3.82
N VAL A 8 12.23 -2.99 -4.21
CA VAL A 8 11.05 -3.49 -4.91
C VAL A 8 10.29 -4.43 -3.99
N SER A 9 8.96 -4.32 -3.97
CA SER A 9 8.10 -5.35 -3.41
C SER A 9 7.44 -6.12 -4.55
N TRP A 10 7.29 -7.42 -4.36
CA TRP A 10 6.44 -8.25 -5.21
C TRP A 10 5.36 -8.87 -4.35
N HIS A 11 4.14 -8.85 -4.85
CA HIS A 11 2.98 -9.45 -4.21
C HIS A 11 2.32 -10.36 -5.24
N GLY A 12 2.10 -11.62 -4.87
CA GLY A 12 1.53 -12.61 -5.78
C GLY A 12 1.59 -14.02 -5.19
N HIS A 13 1.17 -15.00 -5.98
CA HIS A 13 1.32 -16.41 -5.61
C HIS A 13 2.61 -16.98 -6.19
N ARG A 14 3.18 -17.99 -5.53
CA ARG A 14 4.39 -18.69 -6.01
C ARG A 14 4.29 -19.41 -7.35
N ASP A 15 3.07 -19.52 -7.87
CA ASP A 15 2.78 -20.21 -9.12
C ASP A 15 2.30 -19.22 -10.21
N ASP A 16 2.44 -17.92 -9.99
CA ASP A 16 2.20 -16.91 -11.03
C ASP A 16 3.25 -17.06 -12.15
N ALA A 17 2.79 -17.24 -13.39
CA ALA A 17 3.65 -17.47 -14.54
C ALA A 17 4.52 -16.25 -14.90
N ASN A 18 4.14 -15.04 -14.47
CA ASN A 18 4.86 -13.80 -14.73
C ASN A 18 5.80 -13.40 -13.59
N LEU A 19 6.01 -14.28 -12.60
CA LEU A 19 6.89 -13.99 -11.48
C LEU A 19 8.32 -13.68 -11.97
N PRO A 20 8.95 -12.59 -11.52
CA PRO A 20 10.36 -12.34 -11.83
C PRO A 20 11.24 -13.51 -11.36
N ALA A 21 12.24 -13.88 -12.15
CA ALA A 21 13.09 -15.07 -11.89
C ALA A 21 13.73 -15.08 -10.50
N VAL A 22 14.13 -13.91 -9.97
CA VAL A 22 14.66 -13.80 -8.61
C VAL A 22 13.63 -14.19 -7.54
N VAL A 23 12.36 -13.79 -7.72
CA VAL A 23 11.29 -14.14 -6.79
C VAL A 23 11.04 -15.64 -6.83
N GLN A 24 11.09 -16.24 -8.04
CA GLN A 24 10.99 -17.69 -8.19
C GLN A 24 12.13 -18.38 -7.43
N GLU A 25 13.38 -17.93 -7.57
CA GLU A 25 14.52 -18.52 -6.86
C GLU A 25 14.37 -18.45 -5.33
N VAL A 26 13.92 -17.31 -4.79
CA VAL A 26 13.67 -17.14 -3.35
C VAL A 26 12.62 -18.15 -2.88
N TRP A 27 11.47 -18.22 -3.56
CA TRP A 27 10.36 -19.06 -3.15
C TRP A 27 10.59 -20.55 -3.42
N SER A 28 11.18 -20.93 -4.55
CA SER A 28 11.54 -22.33 -4.83
C SER A 28 12.52 -22.87 -3.80
N ALA A 29 13.45 -22.05 -3.30
CA ALA A 29 14.35 -22.45 -2.22
C ALA A 29 13.63 -22.60 -0.88
N LYS A 30 12.66 -21.73 -0.60
CA LYS A 30 11.87 -21.72 0.63
C LYS A 30 10.90 -22.91 0.72
N PHE A 31 10.22 -23.22 -0.37
CA PHE A 31 9.19 -24.27 -0.42
C PHE A 31 9.74 -25.63 -0.90
N LYS A 32 11.05 -25.89 -0.80
CA LYS A 32 11.62 -27.20 -1.13
C LYS A 32 11.02 -28.29 -0.21
N PRO A 33 10.54 -29.43 -0.77
CA PRO A 33 10.07 -30.55 0.04
C PRO A 33 11.14 -30.99 1.04
N GLY A 34 10.76 -31.15 2.31
CA GLY A 34 11.67 -31.55 3.40
C GLY A 34 12.43 -30.40 4.08
N ALA A 35 12.36 -29.16 3.58
CA ALA A 35 12.84 -27.99 4.29
C ALA A 35 11.83 -27.57 5.37
N GLY A 36 11.98 -28.12 6.58
CA GLY A 36 11.38 -27.69 7.85
C GLY A 36 10.13 -26.77 7.84
N ASN A 37 9.01 -27.38 8.23
CA ASN A 37 7.81 -26.87 8.91
C ASN A 37 6.94 -25.79 8.23
N GLY A 38 5.65 -26.12 8.08
CA GLY A 38 4.53 -25.24 7.70
C GLY A 38 4.21 -24.11 8.71
N GLN A 39 5.25 -23.40 9.17
CA GLN A 39 5.20 -22.28 10.11
C GLN A 39 5.91 -21.02 9.57
N GLN A 40 6.32 -21.02 8.30
CA GLN A 40 7.06 -19.92 7.67
C GLN A 40 6.11 -18.75 7.33
N SER A 41 6.62 -17.51 7.38
CA SER A 41 5.87 -16.31 6.95
C SER A 41 5.62 -16.35 5.44
N ASN A 42 4.60 -15.63 4.95
CA ASN A 42 4.41 -15.41 3.50
C ASN A 42 5.21 -14.20 2.98
N VAL A 43 6.06 -13.60 3.82
CA VAL A 43 6.88 -12.43 3.48
C VAL A 43 8.35 -12.81 3.54
N ASP A 44 9.07 -12.60 2.45
CA ASP A 44 10.50 -12.84 2.33
C ASP A 44 11.23 -11.55 1.97
N ALA A 45 12.47 -11.45 2.42
CA ALA A 45 13.38 -10.40 2.01
C ALA A 45 14.58 -11.02 1.31
N CYS A 46 15.04 -10.38 0.25
CA CYS A 46 16.29 -10.72 -0.41
C CYS A 46 17.05 -9.45 -0.80
N VAL A 47 18.37 -9.56 -0.83
CA VAL A 47 19.28 -8.54 -1.34
C VAL A 47 19.99 -9.14 -2.54
N MET A 48 20.04 -8.37 -3.63
CA MET A 48 20.79 -8.71 -4.83
C MET A 48 21.98 -7.77 -5.01
N ASP A 49 23.01 -8.25 -5.71
CA ASP A 49 24.03 -7.37 -6.27
C ASP A 49 23.53 -6.65 -7.54
N ALA A 50 24.37 -5.77 -8.09
CA ALA A 50 24.03 -5.01 -9.30
C ALA A 50 23.91 -5.87 -10.57
N GLY A 51 24.34 -7.14 -10.52
CA GLY A 51 24.16 -8.13 -11.59
C GLY A 51 22.89 -8.97 -11.42
N GLY A 52 22.06 -8.70 -10.40
CA GLY A 52 20.83 -9.43 -10.11
C GLY A 52 21.04 -10.75 -9.37
N LYS A 53 22.24 -11.02 -8.86
CA LYS A 53 22.51 -12.24 -8.08
C LYS A 53 22.11 -12.05 -6.63
N ILE A 54 21.35 -12.99 -6.07
CA ILE A 54 20.99 -12.99 -4.64
C ILE A 54 22.25 -13.16 -3.80
N VAL A 55 22.54 -12.17 -2.96
CA VAL A 55 23.64 -12.22 -1.96
C VAL A 55 23.15 -12.64 -0.59
N ARG A 56 21.88 -12.39 -0.27
CA ARG A 56 21.26 -12.78 0.99
C ARG A 56 19.75 -12.92 0.84
N LYS A 57 19.15 -13.87 1.55
CA LYS A 57 17.69 -14.02 1.69
C LYS A 57 17.32 -14.52 3.07
N TRP A 58 16.17 -14.09 3.58
CA TRP A 58 15.66 -14.48 4.89
C TRP A 58 14.14 -14.31 4.98
N ASP A 59 13.51 -14.98 5.96
CA ASP A 59 12.12 -14.71 6.32
C ASP A 59 12.05 -13.33 6.99
N ALA A 60 11.32 -12.42 6.33
CA ALA A 60 11.25 -11.01 6.69
C ALA A 60 10.60 -10.77 8.05
N MET A 61 9.82 -11.72 8.56
CA MET A 61 9.12 -11.57 9.84
C MET A 61 9.70 -12.56 10.85
N ALA A 62 10.18 -12.05 11.99
CA ALA A 62 10.66 -12.94 13.04
C ALA A 62 9.50 -13.76 13.60
N LYS A 63 9.77 -15.00 13.96
CA LYS A 63 8.83 -15.84 14.71
C LYS A 63 8.86 -15.37 16.17
N GLY A 64 7.72 -14.90 16.67
CA GLY A 64 7.50 -14.70 18.08
C GLY A 64 7.16 -16.01 18.80
N PRO A 65 7.01 -15.98 20.14
CA PRO A 65 6.89 -17.19 20.96
C PRO A 65 5.60 -17.99 20.70
N GLY A 66 4.52 -17.35 20.23
CA GLY A 66 3.25 -18.00 19.91
C GLY A 66 3.05 -18.40 18.44
N PRO A 67 2.16 -19.37 18.14
CA PRO A 67 1.80 -19.76 16.76
C PRO A 67 1.11 -18.65 15.95
N ARG A 68 0.63 -17.59 16.61
CA ARG A 68 0.07 -16.37 16.00
C ARG A 68 0.97 -15.13 16.14
N ASP A 69 2.10 -15.23 16.85
CA ASP A 69 3.07 -14.14 16.96
C ASP A 69 4.00 -14.13 15.75
N ARG A 70 3.45 -13.95 14.55
CA ARG A 70 4.27 -13.72 13.36
C ARG A 70 4.58 -12.24 13.30
N GLY A 71 5.72 -11.86 13.88
CA GLY A 71 6.39 -10.56 13.81
C GLY A 71 5.48 -9.33 13.76
N ASN A 72 5.43 -8.55 14.82
CA ASN A 72 5.07 -7.15 14.67
C ASN A 72 6.22 -6.44 13.93
N PRO A 73 5.99 -5.61 12.90
CA PRO A 73 7.05 -4.75 12.34
C PRO A 73 7.76 -3.90 13.39
N GLY A 74 7.07 -3.58 14.50
CA GLY A 74 7.64 -2.90 15.67
C GLY A 74 8.30 -3.81 16.71
N ASP A 75 8.32 -5.13 16.50
CA ASP A 75 9.02 -6.07 17.39
C ASP A 75 10.54 -5.94 17.22
N SER A 76 11.21 -5.75 18.34
CA SER A 76 12.67 -5.78 18.46
C SER A 76 13.31 -6.98 17.77
N ALA A 77 12.70 -8.17 17.81
CA ALA A 77 13.27 -9.37 17.19
C ALA A 77 13.28 -9.31 15.65
N THR A 78 12.19 -8.82 15.05
CA THR A 78 12.13 -8.55 13.60
C THR A 78 13.17 -7.51 13.21
N ALA A 79 13.24 -6.40 13.95
CA ALA A 79 14.21 -5.34 13.69
C ALA A 79 15.67 -5.78 13.86
N VAL A 80 15.98 -6.66 14.82
CA VAL A 80 17.31 -7.27 14.99
C VAL A 80 17.63 -8.15 13.80
N ARG A 81 16.74 -9.08 13.41
CA ARG A 81 16.96 -9.97 12.26
C ARG A 81 17.21 -9.19 10.97
N TRP A 82 16.45 -8.13 10.72
CA TRP A 82 16.67 -7.26 9.56
C TRP A 82 18.05 -6.61 9.60
N ARG A 83 18.45 -6.04 10.74
CA ARG A 83 19.77 -5.41 10.90
C ARG A 83 20.92 -6.40 10.67
N GLU A 84 20.83 -7.60 11.23
CA GLU A 84 21.85 -8.65 11.08
C GLU A 84 21.98 -9.10 9.61
N ASN A 85 20.85 -9.42 8.96
CA ASN A 85 20.88 -9.87 7.58
C ASN A 85 21.35 -8.78 6.60
N LEU A 86 20.99 -7.52 6.85
CA LEU A 86 21.48 -6.39 6.06
C LEU A 86 22.98 -6.14 6.28
N ALA A 87 23.48 -6.28 7.52
CA ALA A 87 24.91 -6.15 7.80
C ALA A 87 25.74 -7.24 7.10
N GLU A 88 25.25 -8.48 7.08
CA GLU A 88 25.88 -9.58 6.35
C GLU A 88 25.83 -9.37 4.83
N ALA A 89 24.69 -8.95 4.29
CA ALA A 89 24.56 -8.63 2.86
C ALA A 89 25.51 -7.50 2.46
N ARG A 90 25.63 -6.46 3.29
CA ARG A 90 26.57 -5.35 3.10
C ARG A 90 28.02 -5.83 3.01
N LYS A 91 28.43 -6.74 3.91
CA LYS A 91 29.76 -7.36 3.89
C LYS A 91 29.98 -8.17 2.61
N ALA A 92 28.99 -8.96 2.18
CA ALA A 92 29.06 -9.74 0.95
C ALA A 92 29.19 -8.88 -0.30
N LEU A 93 28.60 -7.68 -0.29
CA LEU A 93 28.68 -6.70 -1.37
C LEU A 93 29.93 -5.81 -1.32
N GLY A 94 30.80 -5.97 -0.31
CA GLY A 94 31.99 -5.13 -0.12
C GLY A 94 31.66 -3.64 0.12
N LEU A 95 30.49 -3.35 0.69
CA LEU A 95 30.05 -1.98 0.96
C LEU A 95 30.60 -1.51 2.31
N GLY A 96 31.05 -0.25 2.37
CA GLY A 96 31.48 0.41 3.61
C GLY A 96 30.32 0.66 4.59
N GLU A 97 30.65 1.19 5.77
CA GLU A 97 29.64 1.65 6.73
C GLU A 97 28.74 2.74 6.10
N PRO A 98 27.43 2.74 6.38
CA PRO A 98 26.55 3.81 5.95
C PRO A 98 26.96 5.12 6.64
N GLU A 99 27.16 6.17 5.86
CA GLU A 99 27.62 7.48 6.35
C GLU A 99 26.63 8.14 7.33
N ALA A 100 25.34 7.77 7.29
CA ALA A 100 24.31 8.15 8.26
C ALA A 100 23.02 7.33 8.01
N PRO A 101 22.09 7.23 8.99
CA PRO A 101 20.72 6.82 8.74
C PRO A 101 20.11 7.74 7.69
N ARG A 102 19.76 7.20 6.52
CA ARG A 102 18.98 7.96 5.54
C ARG A 102 17.51 7.89 5.95
N PRO A 103 16.80 9.02 6.02
CA PRO A 103 15.36 8.98 6.28
C PRO A 103 14.66 8.14 5.20
N VAL A 104 13.65 7.38 5.61
CA VAL A 104 12.80 6.65 4.67
C VAL A 104 12.21 7.66 3.69
N LYS A 105 12.48 7.44 2.40
CA LYS A 105 11.89 8.23 1.33
C LYS A 105 10.61 7.54 0.88
N LEU A 106 9.51 8.26 0.92
CA LEU A 106 8.26 7.83 0.30
C LEU A 106 8.42 7.81 -1.22
N PRO A 107 7.57 7.06 -1.95
CA PRO A 107 7.57 7.08 -3.41
C PRO A 107 7.54 8.51 -3.94
N GLY A 108 8.46 8.83 -4.85
CA GLY A 108 8.57 10.13 -5.52
C GLY A 108 7.72 10.17 -6.79
N LEU A 109 7.31 11.37 -7.22
CA LEU A 109 6.58 11.55 -8.46
C LEU A 109 7.41 11.09 -9.66
N PRO A 110 6.80 10.40 -10.65
CA PRO A 110 7.50 10.03 -11.87
C PRO A 110 7.93 11.28 -12.63
N GLU A 111 8.91 11.12 -13.51
CA GLU A 111 9.38 12.21 -14.36
C GLU A 111 8.22 12.80 -15.19
N GLY A 112 8.17 14.13 -15.27
CA GLY A 112 7.09 14.86 -15.92
C GLY A 112 5.84 15.14 -15.07
N ALA A 113 5.65 14.44 -13.94
CA ALA A 113 4.54 14.73 -13.03
C ALA A 113 4.88 15.87 -12.06
N ALA A 114 4.08 16.94 -12.07
CA ALA A 114 4.26 18.09 -11.18
C ALA A 114 3.65 17.87 -9.79
N SER A 115 2.56 17.09 -9.71
CA SER A 115 1.88 16.78 -8.46
C SER A 115 1.07 15.50 -8.55
N GLY A 116 0.66 14.98 -7.39
CA GLY A 116 -0.14 13.78 -7.28
C GLY A 116 -0.82 13.64 -5.92
N ILE A 117 -1.40 12.47 -5.67
CA ILE A 117 -1.92 12.06 -4.36
C ILE A 117 -1.12 10.85 -3.87
N ARG A 118 -0.59 10.95 -2.66
CA ARG A 118 -0.08 9.79 -1.91
C ARG A 118 -1.23 9.17 -1.13
N VAL A 119 -1.37 7.86 -1.26
CA VAL A 119 -2.40 7.06 -0.59
C VAL A 119 -1.70 6.10 0.35
N PHE A 120 -2.00 6.20 1.63
CA PHE A 120 -1.53 5.30 2.67
C PHE A 120 -2.69 4.40 3.07
N THR A 121 -2.57 3.10 2.84
CA THR A 121 -3.63 2.16 3.20
C THR A 121 -3.13 1.18 4.25
N ARG A 122 -3.91 1.05 5.32
CA ARG A 122 -3.65 0.11 6.41
C ARG A 122 -4.89 -0.74 6.67
N LEU A 123 -4.67 -2.02 6.91
CA LEU A 123 -5.67 -2.94 7.43
C LEU A 123 -5.41 -3.15 8.93
N ASP A 124 -6.40 -2.90 9.78
CA ASP A 124 -6.27 -3.22 11.21
C ASP A 124 -6.75 -4.64 11.48
N ASP A 125 -5.83 -5.61 11.37
CA ASP A 125 -6.05 -6.98 11.85
C ASP A 125 -5.09 -7.33 12.99
N ARG A 126 -5.63 -7.39 14.22
CA ARG A 126 -4.89 -7.80 15.43
C ARG A 126 -4.33 -9.21 15.34
N GLY A 127 -4.92 -10.09 14.54
CA GLY A 127 -4.45 -11.44 14.28
C GLY A 127 -3.30 -11.51 13.27
N MET A 128 -3.02 -10.41 12.55
CA MET A 128 -2.02 -10.40 11.49
C MET A 128 -1.19 -9.09 11.50
N PRO A 129 -0.25 -8.92 12.46
CA PRO A 129 0.51 -7.68 12.67
C PRO A 129 1.34 -7.22 11.46
N ALA A 130 1.70 -8.12 10.55
CA ALA A 130 2.42 -7.78 9.32
C ALA A 130 1.63 -6.78 8.42
N TYR A 131 0.30 -6.74 8.53
CA TYR A 131 -0.54 -5.82 7.75
C TYR A 131 -0.70 -4.43 8.38
N TYR A 132 -0.07 -4.18 9.54
CA TYR A 132 -0.03 -2.85 10.15
C TYR A 132 0.89 -1.87 9.45
N ALA A 133 1.89 -2.36 8.71
CA ALA A 133 2.69 -1.49 7.86
C ALA A 133 1.81 -0.93 6.73
N PRO A 134 1.68 0.40 6.58
CA PRO A 134 0.86 0.96 5.52
C PRO A 134 1.49 0.67 4.16
N VAL A 135 0.66 0.29 3.20
CA VAL A 135 1.03 0.34 1.78
C VAL A 135 0.97 1.80 1.35
N VAL A 136 2.02 2.29 0.70
CA VAL A 136 2.09 3.66 0.20
C VAL A 136 2.11 3.64 -1.31
N GLU A 137 1.04 4.14 -1.91
CA GLU A 137 0.88 4.32 -3.35
C GLU A 137 0.99 5.80 -3.70
N LEU A 138 1.49 6.09 -4.90
CA LEU A 138 1.54 7.44 -5.44
C LEU A 138 0.82 7.49 -6.78
N VAL A 139 -0.17 8.37 -6.87
CA VAL A 139 -0.98 8.58 -8.08
C VAL A 139 -0.64 9.95 -8.66
N PRO A 140 0.06 10.02 -9.80
CA PRO A 140 0.22 11.26 -10.55
C PRO A 140 -1.15 11.80 -10.93
N MET A 141 -1.35 13.11 -10.79
CA MET A 141 -2.63 13.75 -11.08
C MET A 141 -2.45 14.73 -12.23
N ALA A 142 -3.29 14.59 -13.26
CA ALA A 142 -3.37 15.50 -14.38
C ALA A 142 -4.16 16.77 -14.00
N SER A 143 -4.14 17.78 -14.86
CA SER A 143 -4.84 19.06 -14.60
C SER A 143 -6.35 18.85 -14.47
N GLU A 144 -6.89 17.90 -15.23
CA GLU A 144 -8.30 17.53 -15.28
C GLU A 144 -8.75 16.89 -13.96
N ASP A 145 -7.89 16.06 -13.36
CA ASP A 145 -8.17 15.44 -12.06
C ASP A 145 -8.25 16.49 -10.94
N TRP A 146 -7.37 17.50 -10.99
CA TRP A 146 -7.42 18.63 -10.04
C TRP A 146 -8.62 19.54 -10.26
N ALA A 147 -9.13 19.65 -11.50
CA ALA A 147 -10.29 20.47 -11.82
C ALA A 147 -11.57 19.96 -11.14
N LEU A 148 -11.69 18.65 -10.90
CA LEU A 148 -12.79 18.06 -10.11
C LEU A 148 -12.82 18.57 -8.66
N LEU A 149 -11.67 19.00 -8.14
CA LEU A 149 -11.50 19.54 -6.80
C LEU A 149 -11.43 21.07 -6.79
N ALA A 150 -11.85 21.76 -7.85
CA ALA A 150 -11.88 23.22 -7.89
C ALA A 150 -12.74 23.78 -6.74
N LEU A 151 -12.34 24.95 -6.21
CA LEU A 151 -13.02 25.58 -5.08
C LEU A 151 -14.51 25.82 -5.41
N PRO A 152 -15.45 25.14 -4.72
CA PRO A 152 -16.87 25.37 -4.94
C PRO A 152 -17.29 26.77 -4.44
N ALA A 153 -18.26 27.39 -5.11
CA ALA A 153 -18.98 28.55 -4.57
C ALA A 153 -20.15 28.13 -3.67
N LYS A 154 -20.71 26.95 -3.90
CA LYS A 154 -21.81 26.30 -3.17
C LYS A 154 -21.58 24.79 -3.16
N PRO A 155 -22.19 24.03 -2.23
CA PRO A 155 -22.07 22.57 -2.23
C PRO A 155 -22.33 21.96 -3.61
N ALA A 156 -21.41 21.14 -4.08
CA ALA A 156 -21.45 20.47 -5.37
C ALA A 156 -21.46 18.95 -5.16
N LYS A 157 -22.37 18.26 -5.84
CA LYS A 157 -22.43 16.80 -5.84
C LYS A 157 -21.50 16.26 -6.93
N LEU A 158 -20.66 15.31 -6.56
CA LEU A 158 -19.67 14.68 -7.43
C LEU A 158 -19.83 13.16 -7.34
N ASP A 159 -19.77 12.49 -8.48
CA ASP A 159 -19.80 11.03 -8.52
C ASP A 159 -18.45 10.48 -8.04
N ALA A 160 -18.47 9.51 -7.10
CA ALA A 160 -17.26 8.88 -6.59
C ALA A 160 -16.41 8.23 -7.70
N SER A 161 -17.02 7.79 -8.81
CA SER A 161 -16.32 7.22 -9.97
C SER A 161 -15.33 8.20 -10.62
N ALA A 162 -15.58 9.52 -10.52
CA ALA A 162 -14.66 10.53 -11.01
C ALA A 162 -13.32 10.55 -10.26
N PHE A 163 -13.27 9.97 -9.06
CA PHE A 163 -12.08 9.87 -8.21
C PHE A 163 -11.46 8.47 -8.21
N LEU A 164 -11.92 7.57 -9.09
CA LEU A 164 -11.38 6.22 -9.23
C LEU A 164 -9.84 6.17 -9.41
N PRO A 165 -9.16 7.09 -10.12
CA PRO A 165 -7.71 7.02 -10.28
C PRO A 165 -6.93 6.87 -8.97
N TRP A 166 -7.32 7.59 -7.91
CA TRP A 166 -6.67 7.49 -6.61
C TRP A 166 -7.46 6.66 -5.59
N LEU A 167 -8.79 6.58 -5.70
CA LEU A 167 -9.57 5.64 -4.89
C LEU A 167 -9.27 4.17 -5.23
N SER A 168 -8.82 3.87 -6.44
CA SER A 168 -8.40 2.50 -6.81
C SER A 168 -7.19 1.99 -6.02
N LYS A 169 -6.47 2.88 -5.32
CA LYS A 169 -5.35 2.55 -4.43
C LYS A 169 -5.80 2.27 -2.98
N MET A 170 -7.10 2.40 -2.70
CA MET A 170 -7.69 2.12 -1.39
C MET A 170 -7.95 0.63 -1.20
N PHE A 171 -6.89 -0.17 -1.13
CA PHE A 171 -7.02 -1.61 -0.95
C PHE A 171 -6.19 -2.13 0.22
N PRO A 172 -6.61 -3.21 0.89
CA PRO A 172 -5.77 -3.83 1.92
C PRO A 172 -4.59 -4.55 1.25
N GLY A 173 -3.38 -4.26 1.73
CA GLY A 173 -2.17 -4.97 1.34
C GLY A 173 -2.18 -6.42 1.82
N GLY A 174 -1.70 -7.33 0.96
CA GLY A 174 -1.41 -8.74 1.27
C GLY A 174 -2.56 -9.62 1.78
N VAL A 175 -3.81 -9.25 1.50
CA VAL A 175 -4.97 -10.14 1.66
C VAL A 175 -5.00 -11.12 0.48
N MET A 176 -4.82 -12.42 0.76
CA MET A 176 -4.73 -13.47 -0.28
C MET A 176 -6.02 -13.64 -1.09
N GLU A 177 -7.17 -13.33 -0.48
CA GLU A 177 -8.48 -13.39 -1.13
C GLU A 177 -8.64 -12.35 -2.25
N ARG A 178 -7.73 -11.36 -2.31
CA ARG A 178 -7.61 -10.44 -3.44
C ARG A 178 -6.84 -11.03 -4.61
N THR A 179 -6.45 -12.30 -4.55
CA THR A 179 -5.68 -12.94 -5.60
C THR A 179 -6.52 -14.00 -6.29
N ASP A 180 -6.57 -13.93 -7.61
CA ASP A 180 -7.21 -14.95 -8.42
C ASP A 180 -6.58 -16.31 -8.17
N GLN A 181 -7.40 -17.31 -7.86
CA GLN A 181 -6.87 -18.63 -7.51
C GLN A 181 -6.35 -19.40 -8.72
N GLN A 182 -6.75 -19.05 -9.94
CA GLN A 182 -6.27 -19.65 -11.17
C GLN A 182 -5.10 -18.87 -11.76
N THR A 183 -5.25 -17.57 -11.99
CA THR A 183 -4.23 -16.75 -12.64
C THR A 183 -3.17 -16.25 -11.69
N LYS A 184 -3.44 -16.29 -10.38
CA LYS A 184 -2.56 -15.82 -9.32
C LYS A 184 -2.28 -14.30 -9.34
N GLN A 185 -3.04 -13.55 -10.13
CA GLN A 185 -2.96 -12.09 -10.20
C GLN A 185 -3.83 -11.44 -9.12
N VAL A 186 -3.41 -10.27 -8.65
CA VAL A 186 -4.19 -9.47 -7.69
C VAL A 186 -5.35 -8.79 -8.41
N TYR A 187 -6.53 -8.79 -7.79
CA TYR A 187 -7.71 -8.08 -8.26
C TYR A 187 -7.52 -6.57 -8.08
N ASP A 188 -7.55 -5.87 -9.20
CA ASP A 188 -7.55 -4.42 -9.26
C ASP A 188 -8.89 -3.86 -8.80
N VAL A 189 -8.86 -2.70 -8.14
CA VAL A 189 -10.07 -1.93 -7.86
C VAL A 189 -10.50 -1.24 -9.15
N THR A 190 -11.62 -1.68 -9.72
CA THR A 190 -12.08 -1.26 -11.05
C THR A 190 -13.30 -0.35 -11.02
N GLY A 191 -13.93 -0.18 -9.86
CA GLY A 191 -15.12 0.65 -9.73
C GLY A 191 -15.20 1.37 -8.40
N ALA A 192 -15.77 2.57 -8.46
CA ALA A 192 -16.17 3.36 -7.31
C ALA A 192 -17.60 3.87 -7.55
N LYS A 193 -18.45 3.78 -6.55
CA LYS A 193 -19.84 4.25 -6.55
C LYS A 193 -20.11 5.04 -5.29
N GLY A 194 -20.92 6.08 -5.40
CA GLY A 194 -21.28 6.94 -4.28
C GLY A 194 -21.49 8.37 -4.74
N GLU A 195 -22.18 9.15 -3.93
CA GLU A 195 -22.31 10.59 -4.12
C GLU A 195 -21.45 11.28 -3.05
N LEU A 196 -20.49 12.07 -3.52
CA LEU A 196 -19.66 12.91 -2.68
C LEU A 196 -20.15 14.36 -2.75
N VAL A 197 -20.02 15.08 -1.65
CA VAL A 197 -20.29 16.51 -1.57
C VAL A 197 -18.98 17.24 -1.39
N LEU A 198 -18.69 18.17 -2.32
CA LEU A 198 -17.60 19.14 -2.19
C LEU A 198 -18.22 20.49 -1.81
N GLU A 199 -17.90 21.00 -0.63
CA GLU A 199 -18.46 22.25 -0.13
C GLU A 199 -17.41 23.20 0.48
N PRO A 200 -17.64 24.53 0.44
CA PRO A 200 -16.74 25.48 1.07
C PRO A 200 -16.64 25.23 2.59
N ALA A 201 -15.42 25.23 3.12
CA ALA A 201 -15.11 24.95 4.53
C ALA A 201 -14.43 26.12 5.24
N GLY A 202 -14.64 27.35 4.75
CA GLY A 202 -14.10 28.58 5.33
C GLY A 202 -12.76 29.01 4.73
N ALA A 203 -12.10 29.94 5.41
CA ALA A 203 -10.83 30.53 5.00
C ALA A 203 -9.98 30.93 6.21
N ASN A 204 -8.67 30.97 6.02
CA ASN A 204 -7.69 31.51 6.96
C ASN A 204 -6.71 32.40 6.20
N GLY A 205 -6.84 33.72 6.36
CA GLY A 205 -6.10 34.70 5.55
C GLY A 205 -6.38 34.52 4.06
N GLU A 206 -5.31 34.40 3.25
CA GLU A 206 -5.41 34.17 1.80
C GLU A 206 -5.73 32.73 1.41
N THR A 207 -5.77 31.82 2.40
CA THR A 207 -6.00 30.40 2.17
C THR A 207 -7.48 30.08 2.32
N LYS A 208 -8.06 29.42 1.32
CA LYS A 208 -9.45 28.93 1.37
C LYS A 208 -9.46 27.42 1.54
N PHE A 209 -10.55 26.89 2.07
CA PHE A 209 -10.73 25.46 2.29
C PHE A 209 -12.05 24.96 1.70
N ALA A 210 -12.07 23.71 1.30
CA ALA A 210 -13.28 22.95 1.00
C ALA A 210 -13.20 21.57 1.63
N LEU A 211 -14.36 20.99 1.92
CA LEU A 211 -14.50 19.62 2.41
C LEU A 211 -15.16 18.78 1.30
N LEU A 212 -14.45 17.76 0.83
CA LEU A 212 -15.02 16.67 0.04
C LEU A 212 -15.37 15.52 0.99
N HIS A 213 -16.64 15.10 1.03
CA HIS A 213 -17.04 14.01 1.91
C HIS A 213 -18.20 13.19 1.37
N GLY A 214 -18.33 11.97 1.88
CA GLY A 214 -19.45 11.08 1.58
C GLY A 214 -19.05 9.61 1.60
N LYS A 215 -20.05 8.75 1.40
CA LYS A 215 -19.84 7.31 1.37
C LYS A 215 -19.40 6.84 -0.01
N VAL A 216 -18.36 6.02 -0.04
CA VAL A 216 -17.84 5.38 -1.25
C VAL A 216 -17.94 3.87 -1.11
N THR A 217 -18.42 3.21 -2.17
CA THR A 217 -18.38 1.76 -2.34
C THR A 217 -17.42 1.44 -3.48
N LEU A 218 -16.46 0.56 -3.22
CA LEU A 218 -15.42 0.11 -4.14
C LEU A 218 -15.69 -1.33 -4.56
N THR A 219 -15.40 -1.65 -5.82
CA THR A 219 -15.52 -2.99 -6.42
C THR A 219 -14.21 -3.37 -7.09
N ASP A 220 -13.90 -4.67 -7.15
CA ASP A 220 -12.68 -5.17 -7.79
C ASP A 220 -12.97 -6.01 -9.05
N SER A 221 -11.89 -6.46 -9.71
CA SER A 221 -11.97 -7.29 -10.90
C SER A 221 -12.25 -8.78 -10.62
N GLY A 222 -12.44 -9.19 -9.37
CA GLY A 222 -12.50 -10.60 -8.97
C GLY A 222 -13.75 -11.38 -9.35
N GLY A 223 -14.75 -10.69 -9.92
CA GLY A 223 -16.03 -11.30 -10.26
C GLY A 223 -16.86 -11.65 -9.02
N GLY A 224 -18.16 -11.88 -9.24
CA GLY A 224 -19.13 -11.87 -8.14
C GLY A 224 -19.32 -10.46 -7.58
N GLU A 225 -20.42 -10.22 -6.87
CA GLU A 225 -20.80 -8.88 -6.39
C GLU A 225 -19.92 -8.37 -5.21
N PHE A 226 -18.61 -8.65 -5.24
CA PHE A 226 -17.68 -8.22 -4.21
C PHE A 226 -17.59 -6.69 -4.19
N SER A 227 -17.80 -6.14 -3.01
CA SER A 227 -17.63 -4.72 -2.75
C SER A 227 -17.29 -4.48 -1.29
N TYR A 228 -16.69 -3.33 -1.05
CA TYR A 228 -16.41 -2.82 0.28
C TYR A 228 -16.66 -1.32 0.31
N SER A 229 -16.89 -0.75 1.48
CA SER A 229 -17.31 0.66 1.57
C SER A 229 -16.73 1.36 2.79
N GLY A 230 -16.69 2.68 2.70
CA GLY A 230 -16.25 3.54 3.78
C GLY A 230 -16.66 4.98 3.57
N GLU A 231 -16.45 5.77 4.62
CA GLU A 231 -16.66 7.22 4.63
C GLU A 231 -15.36 7.91 4.21
N LEU A 232 -15.45 8.71 3.15
CA LEU A 232 -14.36 9.57 2.68
C LEU A 232 -14.53 10.97 3.27
N ARG A 233 -13.46 11.55 3.80
CA ARG A 233 -13.40 12.96 4.22
C ARG A 233 -12.07 13.56 3.82
N VAL A 234 -12.08 14.59 2.99
CA VAL A 234 -10.88 15.23 2.45
C VAL A 234 -11.00 16.74 2.58
N VAL A 235 -10.04 17.36 3.24
CA VAL A 235 -9.87 18.81 3.25
C VAL A 235 -8.97 19.19 2.09
N VAL A 236 -9.48 20.08 1.24
CA VAL A 236 -8.75 20.67 0.12
C VAL A 236 -8.40 22.10 0.49
N GLU A 237 -7.11 22.44 0.38
CA GLU A 237 -6.57 23.76 0.63
C GLU A 237 -6.34 24.49 -0.71
N TYR A 238 -6.73 25.76 -0.78
CA TYR A 238 -6.59 26.59 -1.98
C TYR A 238 -5.79 27.85 -1.70
N ARG A 239 -4.89 28.20 -2.63
CA ARG A 239 -4.17 29.48 -2.68
C ARG A 239 -4.26 30.04 -4.09
N GLY A 240 -4.64 31.32 -4.22
CA GLY A 240 -4.86 31.93 -5.54
C GLY A 240 -5.89 31.20 -6.41
N GLY A 241 -6.89 30.55 -5.79
CA GLY A 241 -7.92 29.78 -6.48
C GLY A 241 -7.52 28.39 -6.98
N LYS A 242 -6.26 27.97 -6.76
CA LYS A 242 -5.75 26.65 -7.15
C LYS A 242 -5.56 25.75 -5.95
N VAL A 243 -5.67 24.44 -6.14
CA VAL A 243 -5.38 23.44 -5.11
C VAL A 243 -3.91 23.54 -4.70
N ALA A 244 -3.69 23.91 -3.44
CA ALA A 244 -2.37 24.07 -2.82
C ALA A 244 -2.06 22.92 -1.86
N GLY A 245 -3.08 22.26 -1.31
CA GLY A 245 -2.92 21.15 -0.37
C GLY A 245 -4.14 20.25 -0.38
N LEU A 246 -3.93 19.01 0.06
CA LEU A 246 -4.98 18.03 0.22
C LEU A 246 -4.57 17.12 1.37
N LYS A 247 -5.48 16.91 2.32
CA LYS A 247 -5.36 15.91 3.38
C LYS A 247 -6.69 15.24 3.59
N GLY A 248 -6.72 13.92 3.69
CA GLY A 248 -7.97 13.22 3.90
C GLY A 248 -7.82 11.86 4.55
N ILE A 249 -8.96 11.31 4.92
CA ILE A 249 -9.10 9.99 5.51
C ILE A 249 -10.22 9.23 4.80
N PHE A 250 -10.03 7.93 4.65
CA PHE A 250 -11.07 6.95 4.35
C PHE A 250 -11.19 6.01 5.54
N GLU A 251 -12.38 5.88 6.11
CA GLU A 251 -12.69 4.96 7.20
C GLU A 251 -13.75 3.97 6.71
N GLY A 252 -13.35 2.73 6.47
CA GLY A 252 -14.24 1.73 5.91
C GLY A 252 -14.01 0.35 6.47
N THR A 253 -14.74 -0.60 5.91
CA THR A 253 -14.63 -2.01 6.26
C THR A 253 -14.40 -2.85 5.03
N TYR A 254 -13.54 -3.85 5.17
CA TYR A 254 -13.19 -4.78 4.10
C TYR A 254 -13.68 -6.20 4.48
N PRO A 255 -14.64 -6.77 3.73
CA PRO A 255 -15.11 -8.12 3.97
C PRO A 255 -14.13 -9.15 3.37
N ARG A 256 -13.79 -10.16 4.16
CA ARG A 256 -13.01 -11.33 3.74
C ARG A 256 -13.90 -12.55 3.86
N LYS A 257 -14.11 -13.25 2.75
CA LYS A 257 -14.77 -14.56 2.80
C LYS A 257 -13.83 -15.54 3.51
N GLY A 258 -14.32 -16.18 4.56
CA GLY A 258 -13.60 -17.27 5.20
C GLY A 258 -13.51 -18.49 4.28
N PRO A 259 -12.63 -19.46 4.58
CA PRO A 259 -12.72 -20.81 4.02
C PRO A 259 -14.17 -21.35 4.10
N GLN A 260 -14.58 -22.16 3.12
CA GLN A 260 -15.93 -22.74 3.07
C GLN A 260 -16.39 -23.25 4.46
N GLY A 261 -17.50 -22.70 4.96
CA GLY A 261 -18.10 -23.06 6.25
C GLY A 261 -17.64 -22.22 7.45
N SER A 262 -16.61 -21.38 7.32
CA SER A 262 -16.28 -20.34 8.30
C SER A 262 -16.89 -19.01 7.85
N GLY A 263 -17.70 -18.39 8.70
CA GLY A 263 -18.32 -17.10 8.40
C GLY A 263 -17.30 -16.06 7.90
N GLY A 264 -17.77 -15.09 7.11
CA GLY A 264 -16.92 -14.00 6.65
C GLY A 264 -16.34 -13.20 7.83
N MET A 265 -15.09 -12.74 7.69
CA MET A 265 -14.48 -11.77 8.60
C MET A 265 -14.62 -10.37 8.00
N VAL A 266 -14.72 -9.35 8.84
CA VAL A 266 -14.74 -7.95 8.43
C VAL A 266 -13.60 -7.24 9.15
N PHE A 267 -12.80 -6.50 8.41
CA PHE A 267 -11.65 -5.76 8.94
C PHE A 267 -11.83 -4.27 8.74
N ASP A 268 -11.29 -3.48 9.66
CA ASP A 268 -11.24 -2.03 9.49
C ASP A 268 -10.15 -1.67 8.47
N LEU A 269 -10.54 -0.90 7.47
CA LEU A 269 -9.68 -0.38 6.42
C LEU A 269 -9.55 1.12 6.59
N THR A 270 -8.34 1.59 6.86
CA THR A 270 -8.04 3.02 6.97
C THR A 270 -7.17 3.46 5.80
N GLY A 271 -7.60 4.53 5.14
CA GLY A 271 -6.85 5.26 4.12
C GLY A 271 -6.49 6.64 4.60
N VAL A 272 -5.28 7.10 4.30
CA VAL A 272 -4.90 8.51 4.43
C VAL A 272 -4.46 9.03 3.08
N PHE A 273 -4.92 10.22 2.72
CA PHE A 273 -4.58 10.90 1.47
C PHE A 273 -3.78 12.15 1.78
N GLU A 274 -2.73 12.39 1.01
CA GLU A 274 -2.06 13.69 1.02
C GLU A 274 -1.61 14.12 -0.37
N ARG A 275 -1.52 15.44 -0.58
CA ARG A 275 -0.91 15.98 -1.79
C ARG A 275 0.58 15.64 -1.85
N ALA A 276 1.01 15.12 -2.98
CA ALA A 276 2.42 14.99 -3.34
C ALA A 276 2.79 16.11 -4.30
N VAL A 277 3.92 16.75 -4.06
CA VAL A 277 4.53 17.75 -4.95
C VAL A 277 5.99 17.37 -5.15
N ARG A 278 6.53 17.70 -6.31
CA ARG A 278 7.94 17.50 -6.62
C ARG A 278 8.81 18.53 -5.90
#